data_AF-A0A0K6FY26-F1
#
_entry.id   AF-A0A0K6FY26-F1
#
_cell.length_a   1.000
_cell.length_b   1.000
_cell.length_c   1.000
_cell.angle_alpha   90.00
_cell.angle_beta   90.00
_cell.angle_gamma   90.00
#
_symmetry.space_group_name_H-M   'P 1'
#
loop_
_entity.id
_entity.type
_entity.pdbx_description
1 polymer ?
#
loop_
_entity_poly.entity_id
_entity_poly.type
_entity_poly.pdbx_seq_one_letter_code
_entity_poly.pdbx_strand_id
1 'polypeptide(L)' 'MDGLRNEMALANAQELINKINEKCFAKCVTKPSTSLGSSEETCLSRCMERYMEAFNVVSQAYVARLSRERSSGSGIDQI' A
#
# COMPACT_ATOMS: atom_id res chain seq x y z
N MET A 1 -19.15 -11.19 -14.36
CA MET A 1 -17.71 -10.92 -14.18
C MET A 1 -17.43 -9.82 -13.15
N ASP A 2 -18.44 -9.15 -12.59
CA ASP A 2 -18.24 -8.04 -11.64
C ASP A 2 -17.94 -8.49 -10.20
N GLY A 3 -18.51 -9.63 -9.77
CA GLY A 3 -18.26 -10.19 -8.43
C GLY A 3 -16.79 -10.49 -8.18
N LEU A 4 -16.12 -11.18 -9.12
CA LEU A 4 -14.69 -11.50 -9.03
C LEU A 4 -13.80 -10.24 -8.93
N ARG A 5 -14.15 -9.17 -9.67
CA ARG A 5 -13.39 -7.92 -9.64
C ARG A 5 -13.53 -7.21 -8.29
N ASN A 6 -14.72 -7.23 -7.70
CA ASN A 6 -14.96 -6.65 -6.38
C ASN A 6 -14.24 -7.42 -5.27
N GLU A 7 -14.23 -8.75 -5.35
CA GLU A 7 -13.48 -9.60 -4.41
C GLU A 7 -11.97 -9.33 -4.48
N MET A 8 -11.41 -9.18 -5.67
CA MET A 8 -10.00 -8.79 -5.84
C MET A 8 -9.70 -7.41 -5.25
N ALA A 9 -10.58 -6.42 -5.46
CA ALA A 9 -10.41 -5.09 -4.89
C ALA A 9 -10.42 -5.12 -3.34
N LEU A 10 -11.32 -5.91 -2.75
CA LEU A 10 -11.39 -6.12 -1.31
C LEU A 10 -10.12 -6.81 -0.77
N ALA A 11 -9.65 -7.87 -1.45
CA ALA A 11 -8.44 -8.59 -1.05
C ALA A 11 -7.20 -7.66 -1.07
N ASN A 12 -7.05 -6.84 -2.11
CA ASN A 12 -5.95 -5.88 -2.21
C ASN A 12 -6.01 -4.81 -1.11
N ALA A 13 -7.22 -4.30 -0.80
CA ALA A 13 -7.40 -3.35 0.29
C ALA A 13 -7.04 -3.97 1.66
N GLN A 14 -7.44 -5.22 1.88
CA GLN A 14 -7.11 -5.95 3.10
C GLN A 14 -5.59 -6.16 3.23
N GLU A 15 -4.91 -6.50 2.13
CA GLU A 15 -3.46 -6.64 2.12
C GLU A 15 -2.76 -5.33 2.47
N LEU A 16 -3.20 -4.21 1.89
CA LEU A 16 -2.68 -2.89 2.20
C LEU A 16 -2.83 -2.55 3.70
N ILE A 17 -4.02 -2.79 4.27
CA ILE A 17 -4.28 -2.56 5.70
C ILE A 17 -3.37 -3.44 6.57
N ASN A 18 -3.23 -4.73 6.22
CA ASN A 18 -2.36 -5.65 6.94
C ASN A 18 -0.89 -5.19 6.93
N LYS A 19 -0.42 -4.66 5.79
CA LYS A 19 0.93 -4.11 5.67
C LYS A 19 1.13 -2.84 6.49
N ILE A 20 0.15 -1.94 6.49
CA ILE A 20 0.17 -0.74 7.34
C ILE A 20 0.24 -1.15 8.82
N ASN A 21 -0.59 -2.10 9.25
CA ASN A 21 -0.59 -2.61 10.61
C ASN A 21 0.78 -3.19 11.00
N GLU A 22 1.34 -4.08 10.17
CA GLU A 22 2.65 -4.69 10.40
C GLU A 22 3.76 -3.64 10.54
N LYS A 23 3.83 -2.68 9.61
CA LYS A 23 4.90 -1.67 9.59
C LYS A 23 4.76 -0.63 10.69
N CYS A 24 3.55 -0.11 10.90
CA CYS A 24 3.33 0.93 11.88
C CYS A 24 3.40 0.40 13.31
N PHE A 25 2.94 -0.83 13.56
CA PHE A 25 3.13 -1.46 14.87
C PHE A 25 4.61 -1.63 15.20
N ALA A 26 5.38 -2.24 14.29
CA ALA A 26 6.82 -2.44 14.49
C ALA A 26 7.59 -1.13 14.69
N LYS A 27 7.13 -0.04 14.07
CA LYS A 27 7.78 1.27 14.18
C LYS A 27 7.40 2.03 15.45
N CYS A 28 6.14 1.97 15.87
CA CYS A 28 5.59 2.86 16.90
C CYS A 28 5.43 2.19 18.27
N VAL A 29 5.20 0.88 18.33
CA VAL A 29 4.98 0.14 19.58
C VAL A 29 6.28 -0.51 20.02
N THR A 30 7.11 0.24 20.74
CA THR A 30 8.44 -0.22 21.18
C THR A 30 8.41 -1.01 22.50
N LYS A 31 7.34 -0.83 23.29
CA LYS A 31 7.12 -1.52 24.57
C LYS A 31 5.68 -2.03 24.62
N PRO A 32 5.41 -3.22 24.05
CA PRO A 32 4.07 -3.77 23.99
C PRO A 32 3.40 -3.84 25.36
N SER A 33 2.16 -3.41 25.42
CA SER A 33 1.34 -3.34 26.63
C SER A 33 -0.12 -3.69 26.27
N THR A 34 -0.98 -3.87 27.26
CA THR A 34 -2.43 -4.11 27.04
C THR A 34 -3.18 -2.87 26.55
N SER A 35 -2.56 -1.71 26.59
CA SER A 35 -3.10 -0.43 26.12
C SER A 35 -2.04 0.38 25.38
N LEU A 36 -2.47 1.23 24.43
CA LEU A 36 -1.57 2.17 23.78
C LEU A 36 -1.34 3.39 24.67
N GLY A 37 -0.09 3.85 24.75
CA GLY A 37 0.21 5.17 25.29
C GLY A 37 -0.12 6.28 24.31
N SER A 38 -0.36 7.50 24.78
CA SER A 38 -0.66 8.67 23.92
C SER A 38 0.40 8.93 22.84
N SER A 39 1.67 8.67 23.16
CA SER A 39 2.78 8.76 22.20
C SER A 39 2.72 7.69 21.10
N GLU A 40 2.26 6.48 21.43
CA GLU A 40 2.09 5.38 20.46
C GLU A 40 0.89 5.66 19.55
N GLU A 41 -0.23 6.12 20.11
CA GLU A 41 -1.41 6.55 19.34
C GLU A 41 -1.07 7.68 18.35
N THR A 42 -0.33 8.69 18.81
CA THR A 42 0.13 9.79 17.97
C THR A 42 1.06 9.30 16.87
N CYS A 43 2.00 8.40 17.21
CA CYS A 43 2.92 7.81 16.24
C CYS A 43 2.17 6.98 15.19
N LEU A 44 1.24 6.13 15.62
CA LEU A 44 0.45 5.26 14.74
C LEU A 44 -0.37 6.09 13.75
N SER A 45 -1.06 7.14 14.23
CA SER A 45 -1.83 8.04 13.37
C SER A 45 -0.95 8.66 12.27
N ARG A 46 0.19 9.23 12.66
CA ARG A 46 1.16 9.81 11.71
C ARG A 46 1.77 8.76 10.77
N CYS A 47 2.05 7.57 11.27
CA CYS A 47 2.64 6.49 10.48
C CYS A 47 1.68 6.05 9.38
N MET A 48 0.40 5.84 9.71
CA MET A 48 -0.63 5.44 8.75
C MET A 48 -0.80 6.49 7.64
N GLU A 49 -0.90 7.77 8.02
CA GLU A 49 -0.99 8.90 7.07
C GLU A 49 0.19 8.91 6.10
N ARG A 50 1.43 8.84 6.62
CA ARG A 50 2.64 8.86 5.79
C ARG A 50 2.82 7.62 4.95
N TYR A 51 2.40 6.45 5.44
CA TYR A 51 2.44 5.22 4.66
C TYR A 51 1.50 5.31 3.47
N MET A 52 0.27 5.79 3.67
CA MET A 52 -0.70 5.98 2.58
C MET A 52 -0.23 7.02 1.56
N GLU A 53 0.35 8.13 2.01
CA GLU A 53 0.96 9.13 1.13
C GLU A 53 2.07 8.51 0.27
N ALA A 54 3.00 7.78 0.90
CA ALA A 54 4.08 7.10 0.20
C ALA A 54 3.55 6.04 -0.78
N PHE A 55 2.55 5.26 -0.37
CA PHE A 55 1.89 4.27 -1.23
C PHE A 55 1.30 4.92 -2.49
N ASN A 56 0.61 6.05 -2.35
CA ASN A 56 0.04 6.78 -3.48
C ASN A 56 1.11 7.27 -4.46
N VAL A 57 2.20 7.87 -3.96
CA VAL A 57 3.32 8.35 -4.78
C VAL A 57 3.98 7.20 -5.54
N VAL A 58 4.29 6.10 -4.84
CA VAL A 58 4.93 4.93 -5.45
C VAL A 58 4.01 4.26 -6.46
N SER A 59 2.72 4.12 -6.15
CA SER A 59 1.72 3.53 -7.04
C SER A 59 1.58 4.33 -8.34
N GLN A 60 1.51 5.66 -8.26
CA GLN A 60 1.46 6.53 -9.44
C GLN A 60 2.73 6.40 -10.30
N ALA A 61 3.90 6.43 -9.67
CA ALA A 61 5.17 6.29 -10.37
C ALA A 61 5.28 4.92 -11.07
N TYR A 62 4.85 3.85 -10.40
CA TYR A 62 4.84 2.50 -10.94
C TYR A 62 3.91 2.36 -12.15
N VAL A 63 2.67 2.86 -12.06
CA VAL A 63 1.72 2.85 -13.17
C VAL A 63 2.24 3.68 -14.36
N ALA A 64 2.81 4.85 -14.09
CA ALA A 64 3.39 5.70 -15.13
C ALA A 64 4.58 5.04 -15.84
N ARG A 65 5.38 4.24 -15.13
CA ARG A 65 6.44 3.42 -15.74
C ARG A 65 5.84 2.33 -16.63
N LEU A 66 4.87 1.57 -16.13
CA LEU A 66 4.25 0.47 -16.88
C LEU A 66 3.57 0.94 -18.18
N SER A 67 2.92 2.11 -18.16
CA SER A 67 2.30 2.66 -19.37
C SER A 67 3.34 3.03 -20.44
N ARG A 68 4.49 3.59 -20.03
CA ARG A 68 5.62 3.88 -20.93
C ARG A 68 6.19 2.60 -21.52
N GLU A 69 6.46 1.58 -20.71
CA GLU A 69 7.00 0.30 -21.18
C GLU A 69 6.08 -0.38 -22.20
N ARG A 70 4.76 -0.35 -21.96
CA ARG A 70 3.76 -0.86 -22.92
C ARG A 70 3.78 -0.11 -24.25
N SER A 71 3.97 1.22 -24.22
CA SER A 71 4.03 2.03 -25.44
C SER A 71 5.32 1.82 -26.24
N SER A 72 6.43 1.48 -25.57
CA SER A 72 7.71 1.19 -26.20
C SER A 72 7.87 -0.26 -26.68
N GLY A 73 6.96 -1.17 -26.30
CA GLY A 73 7.00 -2.60 -26.63
C GLY A 73 6.28 -3.02 -27.91
N SER A 74 5.62 -2.11 -28.64
CA SER A 74 4.83 -2.44 -29.85
C SER A 74 5.66 -2.64 -31.14
N GLY A 75 6.94 -3.05 -31.03
CA GLY A 75 7.86 -3.16 -32.16
C GLY A 75 8.40 -4.56 -32.46
N ILE A 76 8.08 -5.60 -31.68
CA ILE A 76 8.57 -6.98 -31.91
C ILE A 76 7.49 -7.98 -31.47
N ASP A 77 6.47 -8.21 -32.31
CA ASP A 77 5.74 -9.49 -32.40
C ASP A 77 4.75 -9.44 -33.57
N GLN A 78 5.31 -9.40 -34.78
CA GLN A 78 4.57 -9.64 -36.01
C GLN A 78 5.43 -10.48 -36.97
N ILE A 79 5.75 -11.72 -36.56
CA ILE A 79 6.24 -12.82 -37.41
C ILE A 79 5.49 -14.08 -37.00
#